data_AF-A0A9X2A9K6-F1
#
_entry.id   AF-A0A9X2A9K6-F1
#
_cell.length_a   1.000
_cell.length_b   1.000
_cell.length_c   1.000
_cell.angle_alpha   90.00
_cell.angle_beta   90.00
_cell.angle_gamma   90.00
#
_symmetry.space_group_name_H-M   'P 1'
#
loop_
_entity.id
_entity.type
_entity.pdbx_description
1 polymer ?
#
loop_
_entity_poly.entity_id
_entity_poly.type
_entity_poly.pdbx_seq_one_letter_code
_entity_poly.pdbx_strand_id
1 'polypeptide(L)' 'MKKLFFYLFIIIAIVLLVQILKILILDLPKLTPYGYGYLGGKVILFFLFLGFSYLIRRNIKGSKTRSKRQIE' A
#
# COMPACT_ATOMS: atom_id res chain seq x y z
N MET A 1 -9.14 -11.13 -12.35
CA MET A 1 -7.81 -11.39 -11.77
C MET A 1 -7.07 -10.13 -11.31
N LYS A 2 -6.62 -9.20 -12.18
CA LYS A 2 -5.78 -8.04 -11.79
C LYS A 2 -6.43 -7.06 -10.79
N LYS A 3 -7.76 -6.92 -10.80
CA LYS A 3 -8.53 -6.10 -9.85
C LYS A 3 -8.57 -6.72 -8.45
N LEU A 4 -8.61 -8.05 -8.34
CA LEU A 4 -8.66 -8.77 -7.06
C LEU A 4 -7.36 -8.53 -6.27
N PHE A 5 -6.21 -8.65 -6.92
CA PHE A 5 -4.92 -8.30 -6.34
C PHE A 5 -4.87 -6.83 -5.88
N PHE A 6 -5.43 -5.89 -6.65
CA PHE A 6 -5.50 -4.50 -6.23
C PHE A 6 -6.31 -4.29 -4.94
N TYR A 7 -7.49 -4.89 -4.83
CA TYR A 7 -8.30 -4.83 -3.60
C TYR A 7 -7.58 -5.49 -2.41
N LEU A 8 -6.93 -6.63 -2.62
CA LEU A 8 -6.18 -7.33 -1.58
C LEU A 8 -5.03 -6.46 -1.03
N PHE A 9 -4.25 -5.83 -1.92
CA PHE A 9 -3.16 -4.92 -1.55
C PHE A 9 -3.68 -3.70 -0.80
N ILE A 10 -4.86 -3.17 -1.16
CA ILE A 10 -5.48 -2.04 -0.47
C ILE A 10 -5.90 -2.40 0.95
N ILE A 11 -6.48 -3.59 1.16
CA ILE A 11 -6.91 -4.05 2.49
C ILE A 11 -5.68 -4.20 3.39
N ILE A 12 -4.62 -4.83 2.90
CA ILE A 12 -3.35 -5.00 3.63
C ILE A 12 -2.77 -3.63 4.00
N ALA A 13 -2.78 -2.67 3.07
CA ALA A 13 -2.28 -1.31 3.34
C ALA A 13 -3.08 -0.60 4.44
N ILE A 14 -4.41 -0.74 4.46
CA ILE A 14 -5.28 -0.15 5.50
C ILE A 14 -4.96 -0.78 6.87
N VAL A 15 -4.80 -2.11 6.94
CA VAL A 15 -4.44 -2.79 8.20
C VAL A 15 -3.07 -2.32 8.71
N LEU A 16 -2.08 -2.18 7.83
CA LEU A 16 -0.78 -1.62 8.19
C LEU A 16 -0.91 -0.20 8.74
N LEU A 17 -1.72 0.65 8.08
CA LEU A 17 -1.91 2.03 8.49
C LEU A 17 -2.52 2.12 9.91
N VAL A 18 -3.54 1.32 10.20
CA VAL A 18 -4.15 1.27 11.55
C VAL A 18 -3.12 0.83 12.58
N GLN A 19 -2.27 -0.15 12.28
CA GLN A 19 -1.21 -0.56 13.19
C GLN A 19 -0.17 0.53 13.43
N ILE A 20 0.24 1.26 12.38
CA ILE A 20 1.17 2.38 12.51
C ILE A 20 0.56 3.47 13.38
N LEU A 21 -0.69 3.86 13.12
CA LEU A 21 -1.40 4.87 13.91
C LEU A 21 -1.59 4.45 15.37
N LYS A 22 -1.91 3.18 15.61
CA LYS A 22 -2.03 2.63 16.96
C LYS A 22 -0.73 2.78 17.74
N ILE A 23 0.40 2.40 17.13
CA ILE A 23 1.71 2.53 17.78
C ILE A 23 2.07 4.01 17.95
N LEU A 24 1.77 4.85 16.96
CA LEU A 24 2.10 6.27 16.97
C LEU A 24 1.31 7.08 18.02
N ILE A 25 0.07 6.69 18.32
CA ILE A 25 -0.78 7.45 19.25
C ILE A 25 -0.72 6.86 20.66
N LEU A 26 -0.71 5.53 20.79
CA LEU A 26 -0.86 4.84 22.08
C LEU A 26 0.47 4.38 22.68
N ASP A 27 1.42 3.96 21.84
CA ASP A 27 2.64 3.30 22.29
C ASP A 27 3.91 4.14 22.10
N LEU A 28 3.81 5.31 21.48
CA LEU A 28 4.94 6.24 21.25
C LEU A 28 5.68 6.62 22.54
N PRO A 29 5.02 6.83 23.69
CA PRO A 29 5.70 7.07 24.98
C PRO A 29 6.43 5.83 25.53
N LYS A 30 6.05 4.63 25.09
CA LYS A 30 6.60 3.34 25.55
C LYS A 30 7.55 2.71 24.53
N LEU A 31 7.84 3.43 23.44
CA LEU A 31 8.62 2.90 22.33
C LEU A 31 10.08 2.81 22.72
N THR A 32 10.56 1.59 22.86
CA THR A 32 12.00 1.31 23.00
C THR A 32 12.73 1.64 21.69
N PRO A 33 14.07 1.77 21.70
CA PRO A 33 14.85 1.99 20.48
C PRO A 33 14.55 0.97 19.37
N TYR A 34 14.29 -0.29 19.74
CA TYR A 34 13.87 -1.34 18.81
C TYR A 34 12.44 -1.14 18.28
N GLY A 35 11.53 -0.58 19.09
CA GLY A 35 10.18 -0.22 18.68
C GLY A 35 10.14 0.85 17.59
N TYR A 36 11.06 1.82 17.63
CA TYR A 36 11.24 2.79 16.54
C TYR A 36 11.70 2.12 15.23
N GLY A 37 12.62 1.16 15.31
CA GLY A 37 13.05 0.38 14.14
C GLY A 37 11.91 -0.44 13.52
N TYR A 38 11.08 -1.07 14.36
CA TYR A 38 9.89 -1.80 13.91
C TYR A 38 8.83 -0.90 13.26
N LEU A 39 8.57 0.27 13.86
CA LEU A 39 7.68 1.28 13.29
C LEU A 39 8.22 1.77 11.94
N GLY A 40 9.50 2.10 11.87
CA GLY A 40 10.18 2.51 10.63
C GLY A 40 10.05 1.46 9.53
N GLY A 41 10.28 0.18 9.86
CA GLY A 41 10.08 -0.93 8.93
C GLY A 41 8.64 -1.04 8.41
N LYS A 42 7.64 -0.85 9.27
CA LYS A 42 6.22 -0.81 8.87
C LYS A 42 5.90 0.36 7.95
N VAL A 43 6.44 1.54 8.23
CA VAL A 43 6.25 2.74 7.39
C VAL A 43 6.86 2.51 6.00
N ILE A 44 8.09 2.01 5.93
CA ILE A 44 8.74 1.68 4.66
C ILE A 44 7.92 0.64 3.89
N LEU A 45 7.49 -0.43 4.56
CA LEU A 45 6.67 -1.48 3.95
C LEU A 45 5.34 -0.94 3.42
N PHE A 46 4.71 0.00 4.14
CA PHE A 46 3.50 0.68 3.69
C PHE A 46 3.72 1.44 2.38
N PHE A 47 4.79 2.25 2.28
CA PHE A 47 5.12 2.96 1.03
C PHE A 47 5.44 2.01 -0.13
N LEU A 48 6.08 0.88 0.16
CA LEU A 48 6.39 -0.16 -0.81
C LEU A 48 5.10 -0.76 -1.40
N PHE A 49 4.15 -1.13 -0.55
CA PHE A 49 2.82 -1.61 -0.96
C PHE A 49 2.02 -0.54 -1.71
N LEU A 50 2.10 0.72 -1.27
CA LEU A 50 1.45 1.85 -1.94
C LEU A 50 2.00 2.06 -3.36
N GLY A 51 3.33 2.03 -3.51
CA GLY A 51 4.02 2.14 -4.80
C GLY A 51 3.67 1.01 -5.76
N PHE A 52 3.68 -0.25 -5.28
CA PHE A 52 3.24 -1.40 -6.07
C PHE A 52 1.77 -1.28 -6.50
N SER A 53 0.89 -0.84 -5.59
CA SER A 53 -0.52 -0.61 -5.90
C SER A 53 -0.71 0.45 -6.99
N TYR A 54 0.07 1.54 -6.93
CA TYR A 54 0.06 2.59 -7.95
C TYR A 54 0.56 2.09 -9.32
N LEU A 55 1.66 1.32 -9.35
CA LEU A 55 2.20 0.72 -10.59
C LEU A 55 1.23 -0.27 -11.22
N ILE A 56 0.58 -1.12 -10.41
CA ILE A 56 -0.46 -2.05 -10.87
C ILE A 56 -1.64 -1.27 -11.48
N ARG A 57 -2.09 -0.20 -10.82
CA ARG A 57 -3.19 0.64 -11.31
C ARG A 57 -2.86 1.33 -12.63
N ARG A 58 -1.62 1.81 -12.81
CA ARG A 58 -1.13 2.41 -14.07
C ARG A 58 -1.14 1.39 -15.21
N ASN A 59 -0.65 0.17 -14.97
CA ASN A 59 -0.64 -0.91 -15.97
C ASN A 59 -2.04 -1.40 -16.36
N ILE A 60 -3.01 -1.35 -15.44
CA ILE A 60 -4.41 -1.70 -15.74
C ILE A 60 -5.11 -0.61 -16.59
N LYS A 61 -4.81 0.68 -16.38
CA LYS A 61 -5.37 1.76 -17.21
C LYS A 61 -4.76 1.80 -18.62
N GLY A 62 -3.47 1.51 -18.76
CA GLY A 62 -2.78 1.49 -20.05
C GLY A 62 -3.34 0.47 -21.06
N SER A 63 -3.96 -0.63 -20.60
CA SER A 63 -4.52 -1.64 -21.50
C SER A 63 -5.89 -1.29 -22.09
N LYS A 64 -6.64 -0.33 -21.51
CA LYS A 64 -7.94 0.10 -22.07
C LYS A 64 -7.79 1.07 -23.25
N THR A 65 -6.68 1.80 -23.33
CA THR A 65 -6.48 2.81 -24.39
C THR A 65 -6.05 2.21 -25.72
N ARG A 66 -5.39 1.03 -25.73
CA ARG A 66 -5.02 0.36 -27.00
C ARG A 66 -6.15 -0.38 -27.69
N SER A 67 -7.17 -0.84 -26.95
CA SER A 67 -8.32 -1.55 -27.53
C SER A 67 -9.38 -0.62 -28.14
N LYS A 68 -9.43 0.65 -27.74
CA LYS A 68 -10.42 1.62 -28.26
C LYS A 68 -10.01 2.29 -29.58
N ARG A 69 -8.74 2.19 -29.99
CA ARG A 69 -8.23 2.75 -31.27
C ARG A 69 -8.21 1.75 -32.44
N GLN A 70 -8.76 0.56 -32.25
CA GLN A 70 -8.84 -0.48 -33.30
C GLN A 70 -10.28 -0.69 -33.78
N ILE A 71 -11.23 0.12 -33.31
CA ILE A 71 -12.66 0.05 -33.66
C ILE A 71 -13.17 1.43 -34.12
N GLU A 72 -12.27 2.38 -34.37
CA GLU A 72 -12.57 3.67 -35.01
C GLU A 72 -11.88 3.72 -36.37
#